data_AF-N9M650-F1
#
_entry.id   AF-N9M650-F1
#
_cell.length_a   1.000
_cell.length_b   1.000
_cell.length_c   1.000
_cell.angle_alpha   90.00
_cell.angle_beta   90.00
_cell.angle_gamma   90.00
#
_symmetry.space_group_name_H-M   'P 1'
#
loop_
_entity.id
_entity.type
_entity.pdbx_description
1 polymer ?
#
loop_
_entity_poly.entity_id
_entity_poly.type
_entity_poly.pdbx_seq_one_letter_code
_entity_poly.pdbx_strand_id
1 'polypeptide(L)'
;MAEVEVKVINITETELENLLDRVCRKAILEAFAQKDDEVLNIGQICERIPGMTRYLFSQLQKKANLKNISGKYSLNAVKAAMQSQ
;
A
#
# COMPACT_ATOMS: atom_id res chain seq x y z
N MET A 1 -16.56 1.72 -36.28
CA MET A 1 -15.67 2.57 -35.46
C MET A 1 -16.50 3.00 -34.26
N ALA A 2 -16.06 2.75 -33.02
CA ALA A 2 -16.83 3.15 -31.85
C ALA A 2 -16.82 4.68 -31.74
N GLU A 3 -17.99 5.31 -31.72
CA GLU A 3 -18.11 6.75 -31.47
C GLU A 3 -17.67 7.03 -30.03
N VAL A 4 -16.62 7.85 -29.88
CA VAL A 4 -16.20 8.33 -28.57
C VAL A 4 -17.10 9.51 -28.20
N GLU A 5 -17.98 9.30 -27.23
CA GLU A 5 -18.84 10.35 -26.70
C GLU A 5 -17.99 11.34 -25.88
N VAL A 6 -17.81 12.55 -26.40
CA VAL A 6 -17.07 13.62 -25.71
C VAL A 6 -18.04 14.44 -24.89
N LYS A 7 -17.88 14.41 -23.55
CA LYS A 7 -18.68 15.21 -22.61
C LYS A 7 -17.87 16.43 -22.16
N VAL A 8 -18.39 17.63 -22.42
CA VAL A 8 -17.80 18.88 -21.95
C VAL A 8 -18.38 19.21 -20.58
N ILE A 9 -17.51 19.49 -19.62
CA ILE A 9 -17.88 19.82 -18.24
C ILE A 9 -17.31 21.21 -17.94
N ASN A 10 -18.17 22.13 -17.50
CA ASN A 10 -17.73 23.42 -16.99
C ASN A 10 -17.42 23.29 -15.50
N ILE A 11 -16.25 23.78 -15.11
CA ILE A 11 -15.77 23.86 -13.74
C ILE A 11 -15.17 25.24 -13.50
N THR A 12 -15.23 25.71 -12.26
CA THR A 12 -14.56 26.95 -11.86
C THR A 12 -13.05 26.71 -11.69
N GLU A 13 -12.27 27.79 -11.74
CA GLU A 13 -10.82 27.74 -11.54
C GLU A 13 -10.46 27.11 -10.18
N THR A 14 -11.16 27.50 -9.12
CA THR A 14 -10.97 26.94 -7.77
C THR A 14 -11.31 25.44 -7.68
N GLU A 15 -12.36 24.99 -8.39
CA GLU A 15 -12.68 23.55 -8.45
C GLU A 15 -11.61 22.76 -9.19
N LEU A 16 -11.06 23.33 -10.27
CA LEU A 16 -9.95 22.72 -11.00
C LEU A 16 -8.69 22.63 -10.13
N GLU A 17 -8.31 23.71 -9.44
CA GLU A 17 -7.16 23.71 -8.52
C GLU A 17 -7.31 22.65 -7.42
N ASN A 18 -8.48 22.58 -6.79
CA ASN A 18 -8.77 21.59 -5.75
C ASN A 18 -8.74 20.16 -6.30
N LEU A 19 -9.26 19.94 -7.51
CA LEU A 19 -9.22 18.64 -8.17
C LEU A 19 -7.79 18.22 -8.45
N LEU A 20 -6.97 19.12 -8.99
CA LEU A 20 -5.56 18.89 -9.28
C LEU A 20 -4.77 18.58 -8.02
N ASP A 21 -4.90 19.39 -6.96
CA ASP A 21 -4.18 19.17 -5.70
C ASP A 21 -4.54 17.80 -5.09
N ARG A 22 -5.83 17.45 -5.09
CA ARG A 22 -6.28 16.14 -4.58
C ARG A 22 -5.72 14.98 -5.38
N VAL A 23 -5.77 15.03 -6.71
CA VAL A 23 -5.29 13.95 -7.58
C VAL A 23 -3.77 13.84 -7.51
N CYS A 24 -3.05 14.96 -7.54
CA CYS A 24 -1.59 14.99 -7.43
C CYS A 24 -1.11 14.47 -6.08
N ARG A 25 -1.71 14.93 -4.96
CA ARG A 25 -1.37 14.40 -3.63
C ARG A 25 -1.62 12.91 -3.52
N LYS A 26 -2.76 12.43 -4.04
CA LYS A 26 -3.06 10.99 -4.05
C LYS A 26 -2.03 10.21 -4.85
N ALA A 27 -1.70 10.64 -6.06
CA ALA A 27 -0.70 9.98 -6.92
C ALA A 27 0.69 9.98 -6.27
N ILE A 28 1.09 11.08 -5.64
CA ILE A 28 2.33 11.19 -4.88
C ILE A 28 2.32 10.20 -3.71
N LEU A 29 1.28 10.22 -2.87
CA LEU A 29 1.17 9.32 -1.72
C LEU A 29 1.18 7.84 -2.15
N GLU A 30 0.49 7.49 -3.24
CA GLU A 30 0.52 6.13 -3.79
C GLU A 30 1.91 5.73 -4.32
N ALA A 31 2.61 6.66 -4.99
CA ALA A 31 3.96 6.43 -5.48
C ALA A 31 4.99 6.30 -4.35
N PHE A 32 4.83 7.05 -3.26
CA PHE A 32 5.72 7.00 -2.09
C PHE A 32 5.39 5.82 -1.15
N ALA A 33 4.13 5.41 -1.05
CA ALA A 33 3.74 4.23 -0.26
C ALA A 33 4.42 2.94 -0.75
N GLN A 34 4.82 2.88 -2.02
CA GLN A 34 5.56 1.75 -2.60
C GLN A 34 7.09 1.91 -2.50
N LYS A 35 7.62 3.13 -2.33
CA LYS A 35 9.08 3.38 -2.33
C LYS A 35 9.77 3.04 -1.01
N ASP A 36 9.07 3.12 0.12
CA ASP A 36 9.67 2.93 1.45
C ASP A 36 9.37 1.56 2.08
N ASP A 37 8.99 0.57 1.28
CA ASP A 37 8.70 -0.75 1.82
C ASP A 37 9.98 -1.50 2.22
N GLU A 38 10.30 -1.46 3.51
CA GLU A 38 11.40 -2.21 4.10
C GLU A 38 11.15 -3.72 3.95
N VAL A 39 12.03 -4.40 3.20
CA VAL A 39 12.01 -5.86 3.09
C VAL A 39 12.93 -6.46 4.16
N LEU A 40 12.32 -7.06 5.18
CA LEU A 40 12.99 -7.50 6.41
C LEU A 40 12.89 -9.01 6.59
N ASN A 41 13.88 -9.61 7.26
CA ASN A 41 13.76 -11.01 7.66
C ASN A 41 12.76 -11.16 8.84
N ILE A 42 12.33 -12.39 9.12
CA ILE A 42 11.32 -12.66 10.17
C ILE A 42 11.77 -12.14 11.55
N GLY A 43 13.07 -12.26 11.88
CA GLY A 43 13.59 -11.76 13.15
C GLY A 43 13.44 -10.25 13.29
N GLN A 44 13.86 -9.51 12.26
CA GLN A 44 13.72 -8.05 12.19
C GLN A 44 12.25 -7.61 12.24
N ILE A 45 11.34 -8.36 11.61
CA ILE A 45 9.90 -8.08 11.68
C ILE A 45 9.37 -8.25 13.10
N CYS A 46 9.77 -9.32 13.80
CA CYS A 46 9.40 -9.53 15.20
C CYS A 46 9.96 -8.45 16.13
N GLU A 47 11.13 -7.89 15.82
CA GLU A 47 11.71 -6.77 16.57
C GLU A 47 10.98 -5.45 16.29
N ARG A 48 10.57 -5.22 15.04
CA ARG A 48 9.92 -3.97 14.59
C ARG A 48 8.45 -3.87 15.01
N ILE A 49 7.76 -5.00 15.11
CA ILE A 49 6.32 -5.07 15.43
C ILE A 49 6.16 -5.59 16.86
N PRO A 50 5.80 -4.73 17.83
CA PRO A 50 5.56 -5.16 19.21
C PRO A 50 4.51 -6.27 19.28
N GLY A 51 4.79 -7.31 20.07
CA GLY A 51 3.90 -8.47 20.22
C GLY A 51 3.94 -9.48 19.07
N MET A 52 4.70 -9.22 17.99
CA MET A 52 4.89 -10.18 16.91
C MET A 52 5.92 -11.24 17.31
N THR A 53 5.47 -12.50 17.42
CA THR A 53 6.35 -13.65 17.61
C THR A 53 6.53 -14.41 16.29
N ARG A 54 7.58 -15.21 16.15
CA ARG A 54 7.79 -16.06 14.96
C ARG A 54 6.62 -17.01 14.71
N TYR A 55 5.96 -17.48 15.78
CA TYR A 55 4.79 -18.33 15.68
C TYR A 55 3.60 -17.56 15.07
N LEU A 56 3.29 -16.38 15.59
CA LEU A 56 2.22 -15.52 15.07
C LEU A 56 2.50 -15.11 13.62
N PHE A 57 3.76 -14.79 13.30
CA PHE A 57 4.18 -14.52 11.94
C PHE A 57 3.93 -15.71 11.02
N SER A 58 4.29 -16.93 11.43
CA SER A 58 4.08 -18.13 10.60
C SER A 58 2.59 -18.39 10.32
N GLN A 59 1.73 -18.15 11.31
CA GLN A 59 0.28 -18.25 11.13
C GLN A 59 -0.24 -17.17 10.17
N LEU A 60 0.22 -15.92 10.35
CA LEU A 60 -0.14 -14.80 9.49
C LEU A 60 0.34 -15.01 8.04
N GLN A 61 1.57 -15.51 7.87
CA GLN A 61 2.14 -15.84 6.56
C GLN A 61 1.26 -16.83 5.81
N LYS A 62 0.77 -17.88 6.49
CA LYS A 62 -0.12 -18.87 5.89
C LYS A 62 -1.51 -18.29 5.59
N LYS A 63 -2.09 -17.53 6.54
CA LYS A 63 -3.43 -16.95 6.41
C LYS A 63 -3.52 -15.89 5.30
N ALA A 64 -2.52 -15.01 5.22
CA ALA A 64 -2.48 -13.89 4.29
C ALA A 64 -1.64 -14.16 3.02
N ASN A 65 -1.10 -15.38 2.87
CA ASN A 65 -0.23 -15.79 1.77
C ASN A 65 0.90 -14.78 1.47
N LEU A 66 1.61 -14.36 2.52
CA LEU A 66 2.64 -13.33 2.42
C LEU A 66 3.79 -13.81 1.51
N LYS A 67 4.09 -13.01 0.48
CA LYS A 67 5.13 -13.34 -0.49
C LYS A 67 6.51 -13.27 0.15
N ASN A 68 7.26 -14.37 0.04
CA ASN A 68 8.65 -14.44 0.42
C ASN A 68 9.53 -13.88 -0.70
N ILE A 69 10.43 -12.95 -0.35
CA ILE A 69 11.43 -12.36 -1.24
C ILE A 69 12.81 -12.72 -0.68
N SER A 70 13.36 -13.85 -1.13
CA SER A 70 14.70 -14.33 -0.74
C SER A 70 14.90 -14.44 0.79
N GLY A 71 13.91 -14.99 1.50
CA GLY A 71 13.94 -15.15 2.96
C GLY A 71 13.46 -13.91 3.73
N LYS A 72 13.02 -12.87 3.04
CA LYS A 72 12.53 -11.62 3.63
C LYS A 72 11.09 -11.34 3.20
N TYR A 73 10.44 -10.41 3.90
CA TYR A 73 9.06 -10.03 3.69
C TYR A 73 8.90 -8.52 3.78
N SER A 74 7.97 -7.99 3.00
CA SER A 74 7.52 -6.60 3.05
C SER A 74 6.95 -6.29 4.43
N LEU A 75 7.51 -5.30 5.12
CA LEU A 75 6.99 -4.86 6.41
C LEU A 75 5.56 -4.31 6.27
N ASN A 76 5.29 -3.60 5.17
CA ASN A 76 3.96 -3.04 4.91
C ASN A 76 2.92 -4.14 4.66
N ALA A 77 3.26 -5.18 3.89
CA ALA A 77 2.36 -6.31 3.66
C ALA A 77 2.03 -7.06 4.95
N VAL A 78 3.01 -7.20 5.85
CA VAL A 78 2.80 -7.83 7.17
C VAL A 78 1.86 -6.97 8.02
N LYS A 79 2.09 -5.66 8.10
CA LYS A 79 1.20 -4.74 8.85
C LYS A 79 -0.22 -4.74 8.29
N ALA A 80 -0.37 -4.68 6.97
CA ALA A 80 -1.67 -4.73 6.31
C ALA A 80 -2.41 -6.05 6.59
N ALA A 81 -1.69 -7.18 6.57
CA ALA A 81 -2.25 -8.48 6.91
C ALA A 81 -2.70 -8.58 8.37
N MET A 82 -2.02 -7.90 9.31
CA MET A 82 -2.45 -7.83 10.71
C MET A 82 -3.72 -6.99 10.90
N GLN A 83 -3.90 -5.93 10.11
CA GLN A 83 -5.06 -5.04 10.21
C GLN A 83 -6.31 -5.59 9.52
N SER A 84 -6.14 -6.55 8.61
CA SER A 84 -7.24 -7.20 7.88
C SER A 84 -7.80 -8.43 8.60
N GLN A 85 -7.51 -8.57 9.89
CA GLN A 85 -7.79 -9.78 10.69
C GLN A 85 -9.08 -9.68 11.50
#